data_AF-A0A2E2V7I4-F1
#
_entry.id   AF-A0A2E2V7I4-F1
#
_cell.length_a   1.000
_cell.length_b   1.000
_cell.length_c   1.000
_cell.angle_alpha   90.00
_cell.angle_beta   90.00
_cell.angle_gamma   90.00
#
_symmetry.space_group_name_H-M   'P 1'
#
loop_
_entity.id
_entity.type
_entity.pdbx_description
1 polymer ?
#
loop_
_entity_poly.entity_id
_entity_poly.type
_entity_poly.pdbx_seq_one_letter_code
_entity_poly.pdbx_strand_id
1 'polypeptide(L)'
;MNSREEGDLISEDISSPVEIQPGVDVSTPEDWEWRRISTSQPNSATFHISHSDVTRVMVDRLGPSDSPDGAQFALKAEIPIIVIDSLDKYWAGESTTKLPLQGLRVPVEGDTLEEAKKNLAGDLAAQMRLLLLLSTSHEGDIAPQLQANLQYLLTVFTTPGP
;
A
#
# COMPACT_ATOMS: atom_id res chain seq x y z
N MET A 1 -35.98 0.84 29.70
CA MET A 1 -34.88 1.41 30.50
C MET A 1 -33.59 0.77 30.01
N ASN A 2 -32.86 1.47 29.15
CA ASN A 2 -31.42 1.29 28.91
C ASN A 2 -30.90 2.71 28.69
N SER A 3 -30.42 3.31 29.77
CA SER A 3 -29.71 4.58 29.80
C SER A 3 -28.37 4.39 29.09
N ARG A 4 -28.26 4.86 27.85
CA ARG A 4 -26.96 5.11 27.22
C ARG A 4 -26.48 6.47 27.71
N GLU A 5 -25.34 6.48 28.37
CA GLU A 5 -24.69 7.69 28.86
C GLU A 5 -24.25 8.54 27.65
N GLU A 6 -24.53 9.85 27.71
CA GLU A 6 -23.97 10.84 26.78
C GLU A 6 -22.45 10.90 27.00
N GLY A 7 -21.68 10.24 26.13
CA GLY A 7 -20.23 10.21 26.30
C GLY A 7 -19.43 9.37 25.29
N ASP A 8 -20.08 8.60 24.41
CA ASP A 8 -19.33 7.83 23.43
C ASP A 8 -18.67 8.77 22.40
N LEU A 9 -17.33 8.78 22.45
CA LEU A 9 -16.50 9.48 21.48
C LEU A 9 -16.78 8.93 20.08
N ILE A 10 -16.89 9.83 19.10
CA ILE A 10 -17.13 9.55 17.66
C ILE A 10 -16.13 8.51 17.06
N SER A 11 -15.07 8.15 17.78
CA SER A 11 -14.11 7.14 17.35
C SER A 11 -14.65 5.71 17.29
N GLU A 12 -15.80 5.40 17.89
CA GLU A 12 -16.25 3.99 18.01
C GLU A 12 -17.51 3.62 17.20
N ASP A 13 -18.18 4.56 16.52
CA ASP A 13 -19.35 4.22 15.70
C ASP A 13 -19.50 5.07 14.43
N ILE A 14 -18.83 4.63 13.36
CA ILE A 14 -19.00 5.16 11.99
C ILE A 14 -20.29 4.67 11.30
N SER A 15 -21.11 3.85 11.98
CA SER A 15 -22.32 3.24 11.42
C SER A 15 -23.63 3.86 11.90
N SER A 16 -23.55 4.92 12.72
CA SER A 16 -24.73 5.67 13.17
C SER A 16 -25.48 6.29 11.96
N PRO A 17 -26.76 5.93 11.73
CA PRO A 17 -27.52 6.45 10.59
C PRO A 17 -27.74 7.95 10.72
N VAL A 18 -27.40 8.70 9.66
CA VAL A 18 -27.70 10.13 9.58
C VAL A 18 -29.10 10.31 8.99
N GLU A 19 -30.03 10.88 9.75
CA GLU A 19 -31.33 11.30 9.22
C GLU A 19 -31.17 12.58 8.39
N ILE A 20 -31.29 12.47 7.07
CA ILE A 20 -31.20 13.61 6.15
C ILE A 20 -32.60 14.23 6.00
N GLN A 21 -32.79 15.45 6.51
CA GLN A 21 -34.01 16.23 6.29
C GLN A 21 -33.89 17.09 5.02
N PRO A 22 -34.84 17.00 4.05
CA PRO A 22 -34.78 17.78 2.83
C PRO A 22 -34.84 19.30 3.09
N GLY A 23 -33.87 20.04 2.57
CA GLY A 23 -33.84 21.51 2.64
C GLY A 23 -33.10 22.09 3.85
N VAL A 24 -32.45 21.25 4.67
CA VAL A 24 -31.64 21.67 5.82
C VAL A 24 -30.17 21.36 5.55
N ASP A 25 -29.35 22.40 5.42
CA ASP A 25 -27.88 22.27 5.34
C ASP A 25 -27.29 22.42 6.76
N VAL A 26 -27.00 21.27 7.38
CA VAL A 26 -26.30 21.18 8.68
C VAL A 26 -24.81 20.91 8.46
N SER A 27 -24.18 21.59 7.50
CA SER A 27 -22.73 21.54 7.28
C SER A 27 -21.89 21.99 8.49
N THR A 28 -22.52 22.65 9.47
CA THR A 28 -21.96 22.92 10.81
C THR A 28 -23.04 22.72 11.88
N PRO A 29 -23.12 21.55 12.52
CA PRO A 29 -24.02 21.31 13.64
C PRO A 29 -23.66 22.23 14.84
N GLU A 30 -24.64 22.87 15.46
CA GLU A 30 -24.43 23.84 16.57
C GLU A 30 -23.80 23.19 17.82
N ASP A 31 -24.01 21.88 18.01
CA ASP A 31 -23.58 21.14 19.21
C ASP A 31 -22.24 20.39 19.04
N TRP A 32 -21.49 20.66 17.96
CA TRP A 32 -20.21 19.97 17.70
C TRP A 32 -19.00 20.84 18.09
N GLU A 33 -18.27 20.41 19.12
CA GLU A 33 -16.95 20.99 19.43
C GLU A 33 -15.91 20.56 18.40
N TRP A 34 -15.64 21.43 17.43
CA TRP A 34 -14.52 21.26 16.50
C TRP A 34 -13.18 21.40 17.23
N ARG A 35 -12.55 20.28 17.58
CA ARG A 35 -11.19 20.27 18.12
C ARG A 35 -10.18 20.14 16.98
N ARG A 36 -9.22 21.07 16.91
CA ARG A 36 -8.08 20.99 15.99
C ARG A 36 -7.14 19.87 16.46
N ILE A 37 -7.39 18.65 16.03
CA ILE A 37 -6.49 17.52 16.26
C ILE A 37 -5.24 17.76 15.40
N SER A 38 -4.10 17.96 16.08
CA SER A 38 -2.80 18.07 15.43
C SER A 38 -2.53 16.81 14.60
N THR A 39 -2.18 16.96 13.33
CA THR A 39 -1.75 15.87 12.44
C THR A 39 -0.32 15.39 12.73
N SER A 40 0.23 15.72 13.90
CA SER A 40 1.57 15.31 14.35
C SER A 40 1.65 13.87 14.83
N GLN A 41 0.62 13.04 14.61
CA GLN A 41 0.81 11.60 14.70
C GLN A 41 1.73 11.17 13.56
N PRO A 42 2.73 10.31 13.81
CA PRO A 42 3.63 9.88 12.77
C PRO A 42 2.80 9.20 11.67
N ASN A 43 3.03 9.62 10.44
CA ASN A 43 2.49 9.07 9.19
C ASN A 43 2.95 7.62 8.94
N SER A 44 3.35 6.92 9.99
CA SER A 44 3.63 5.50 10.00
C SER A 44 2.29 4.80 10.11
N ALA A 45 1.88 4.14 9.03
CA ALA A 45 0.88 3.08 9.12
C ALA A 45 1.40 2.05 10.13
N THR A 46 0.99 2.20 11.38
CA THR A 46 1.27 1.24 12.43
C THR A 46 0.19 0.20 12.26
N PHE A 47 0.50 -0.86 11.53
CA PHE A 47 -0.43 -1.97 11.40
C PHE A 47 -0.58 -2.61 12.77
N HIS A 48 -1.79 -2.59 13.32
CA HIS A 48 -2.18 -3.45 14.41
C HIS A 48 -2.42 -4.85 13.82
N ILE A 49 -1.36 -5.47 13.30
CA ILE A 49 -1.41 -6.91 13.09
C ILE A 49 -1.34 -7.51 14.49
N SER A 50 -2.47 -8.00 14.96
CA SER A 50 -2.50 -8.74 16.21
C SER A 50 -1.52 -9.90 16.07
N HIS A 51 -0.64 -10.08 17.05
CA HIS A 51 0.37 -11.17 17.07
C HIS A 51 -0.25 -12.59 16.97
N SER A 52 -1.58 -12.71 16.96
CA SER A 52 -2.33 -13.96 16.78
C SER A 52 -2.45 -14.43 15.34
N ASP A 53 -2.34 -13.55 14.34
CA ASP A 53 -2.73 -13.85 12.95
C ASP A 53 -1.52 -13.96 12.00
N VAL A 54 -0.33 -13.63 12.50
CA VAL A 54 0.94 -13.77 11.78
C VAL A 54 1.76 -14.88 12.41
N THR A 55 1.95 -15.93 11.63
CA THR A 55 2.74 -17.10 12.01
C THR A 55 4.23 -16.80 11.90
N ARG A 56 4.65 -16.09 10.85
CA ARG A 56 6.07 -15.78 10.62
C ARG A 56 6.28 -14.56 9.73
N VAL A 57 7.33 -13.78 10.02
CA VAL A 57 7.87 -12.79 9.09
C VAL A 57 9.23 -13.27 8.59
N MET A 58 9.43 -13.26 7.27
CA MET A 58 10.64 -13.73 6.61
C MET A 58 11.26 -12.63 5.76
N VAL A 59 12.58 -12.65 5.66
CA VAL A 59 13.31 -11.91 4.64
C VAL A 59 13.63 -12.89 3.52
N ASP A 60 13.16 -12.59 2.32
CA ASP A 60 13.35 -13.44 1.13
C ASP A 60 13.86 -12.59 -0.05
N ARG A 61 14.01 -13.20 -1.22
CA ARG A 61 14.49 -12.58 -2.45
C ARG A 61 13.52 -12.81 -3.59
N LEU A 62 13.19 -11.74 -4.29
CA LEU A 62 12.50 -11.74 -5.56
C LEU A 62 13.54 -11.72 -6.69
N GLY A 63 13.49 -12.69 -7.59
CA GLY A 63 14.46 -12.85 -8.67
C GLY A 63 13.82 -13.09 -10.04
N PRO A 64 14.63 -13.34 -11.08
CA PRO A 64 14.15 -13.52 -12.46
C PRO A 64 13.09 -14.63 -12.59
N SER A 65 13.23 -15.73 -11.84
CA SER A 65 12.29 -16.86 -11.85
C SER A 65 10.91 -16.53 -11.28
N ASP A 66 10.79 -15.43 -10.52
CA ASP A 66 9.51 -14.98 -9.98
C ASP A 66 8.78 -14.04 -10.96
N SER A 67 9.38 -13.71 -12.11
CA SER A 67 8.70 -12.93 -13.14
C SER A 67 7.64 -13.79 -13.84
N PRO A 68 6.40 -13.28 -14.05
CA PRO A 68 5.39 -14.02 -14.80
C PRO A 68 5.83 -14.37 -16.23
N ASP A 69 5.38 -15.51 -16.74
CA ASP A 69 5.66 -15.93 -18.11
C ASP A 69 5.10 -14.88 -19.10
N GLY A 70 5.94 -14.43 -20.04
CA GLY A 70 5.55 -13.41 -21.01
C GLY A 70 5.41 -11.99 -20.44
N ALA A 71 5.92 -11.73 -19.22
CA ALA A 71 5.93 -10.39 -18.66
C ALA A 71 6.67 -9.39 -19.56
N GLN A 72 6.07 -8.21 -19.76
CA GLN A 72 6.65 -7.11 -20.53
C GLN A 72 7.96 -6.59 -19.89
N PHE A 73 8.04 -6.65 -18.57
CA PHE A 73 9.21 -6.30 -17.78
C PHE A 73 9.54 -7.49 -16.89
N ALA A 74 10.71 -8.11 -17.09
CA ALA A 74 11.20 -9.20 -16.26
C ALA A 74 12.28 -8.70 -15.31
N LEU A 75 12.37 -9.29 -14.13
CA LEU A 75 13.45 -9.01 -13.19
C LEU A 75 14.77 -9.50 -13.76
N LYS A 76 15.80 -8.64 -13.73
CA LYS A 76 17.18 -8.99 -14.11
C LYS A 76 18.13 -9.09 -12.92
N ALA A 77 17.68 -8.69 -11.74
CA ALA A 77 18.46 -8.70 -10.52
C ALA A 77 17.61 -9.26 -9.37
N GLU A 78 18.29 -9.77 -8.34
CA GLU A 78 17.63 -10.15 -7.10
C GLU A 78 17.34 -8.93 -6.24
N ILE A 79 16.14 -8.91 -5.68
CA ILE A 79 15.62 -7.85 -4.83
C ILE A 79 15.23 -8.46 -3.49
N PRO A 80 15.67 -7.89 -2.36
CA PRO A 80 15.20 -8.32 -1.05
C PRO A 80 13.74 -7.90 -0.80
N ILE A 81 12.95 -8.85 -0.32
CA ILE A 81 11.55 -8.68 0.01
C ILE A 81 11.28 -9.13 1.44
N ILE A 82 10.18 -8.65 2.00
CA ILE A 82 9.62 -9.14 3.25
C ILE A 82 8.41 -9.99 2.89
N VAL A 83 8.34 -11.19 3.47
CA VAL A 83 7.17 -12.06 3.36
C VAL A 83 6.56 -12.24 4.73
N ILE A 84 5.25 -12.04 4.83
CA ILE A 84 4.45 -12.31 6.01
C ILE A 84 3.64 -13.55 5.72
N ASP A 85 3.90 -14.59 6.49
CA ASP A 85 3.12 -15.82 6.56
C ASP A 85 2.01 -15.55 7.58
N SER A 86 0.79 -15.35 7.07
CA SER A 86 -0.44 -15.31 7.87
C SER A 86 -1.12 -16.68 7.85
N LEU A 87 -2.08 -16.88 8.76
CA LEU A 87 -2.79 -18.16 8.89
C LEU A 87 -3.50 -18.61 7.60
N ASP A 88 -3.84 -17.67 6.73
CA ASP A 88 -4.65 -17.86 5.52
C ASP A 88 -3.90 -17.60 4.22
N LYS A 89 -2.88 -16.75 4.23
CA LYS A 89 -2.22 -16.21 3.03
C LYS A 89 -0.74 -15.95 3.24
N TYR A 90 -0.03 -15.78 2.13
CA TYR A 90 1.28 -15.17 2.11
C TYR A 90 1.17 -13.75 1.58
N TRP A 91 1.80 -12.81 2.27
CA TRP A 91 1.88 -11.41 1.85
C TRP A 91 3.32 -11.07 1.53
N ALA A 92 3.59 -10.66 0.30
CA ALA A 92 4.91 -10.25 -0.14
C ALA A 92 4.95 -8.72 -0.31
N GLY A 93 5.95 -8.10 0.30
CA GLY A 93 6.17 -6.66 0.24
C GLY A 93 7.65 -6.32 0.08
N GLU A 94 7.90 -5.08 -0.26
CA GLU A 94 9.24 -4.57 -0.49
C GLU A 94 10.02 -4.40 0.81
N SER A 95 11.31 -4.68 0.78
CA SER A 95 12.17 -4.27 1.88
C SER A 95 12.49 -2.78 1.77
N THR A 96 11.89 -1.97 2.65
CA THR A 96 12.11 -0.51 2.74
C THR A 96 13.58 -0.11 2.91
N THR A 97 14.45 -1.03 3.33
CA THR A 97 15.89 -0.79 3.51
C THR A 97 16.73 -0.97 2.23
N LYS A 98 16.23 -1.70 1.23
CA LYS A 98 17.02 -2.07 0.03
C LYS A 98 16.26 -1.90 -1.30
N LEU A 99 14.96 -1.67 -1.22
CA LEU A 99 14.10 -1.22 -2.30
C LEU A 99 13.23 -0.06 -1.75
N PRO A 100 13.81 1.13 -1.55
CA PRO A 100 13.09 2.26 -0.97
C PRO A 100 12.27 2.95 -2.06
N LEU A 101 11.27 2.26 -2.61
CA LEU A 101 10.29 2.95 -3.44
C LEU A 101 9.49 3.87 -2.52
N GLN A 102 9.48 5.15 -2.89
CA GLN A 102 8.87 6.22 -2.13
C GLN A 102 7.35 6.15 -2.30
N GLY A 103 6.62 6.30 -1.20
CA GLY A 103 5.16 6.19 -1.15
C GLY A 103 4.70 5.04 -0.25
N LEU A 104 3.41 5.07 0.14
CA LEU A 104 2.79 3.96 0.86
C LEU A 104 2.53 2.83 -0.13
N ARG A 105 3.05 1.63 0.16
CA ARG A 105 2.74 0.43 -0.60
C ARG A 105 2.14 -0.63 0.29
N VAL A 106 1.11 -1.28 -0.23
CA VAL A 106 0.44 -2.40 0.41
C VAL A 106 1.11 -3.68 -0.09
N PRO A 107 1.54 -4.59 0.79
CA PRO A 107 1.99 -5.92 0.39
C PRO A 107 0.91 -6.63 -0.43
N VAL A 108 1.32 -7.48 -1.36
CA VAL A 108 0.40 -8.27 -2.20
C VAL A 108 0.27 -9.68 -1.67
N GLU A 109 -0.96 -10.19 -1.72
CA GLU A 109 -1.31 -11.53 -1.25
C GLU A 109 -1.06 -12.63 -2.30
N GLY A 110 -0.95 -13.87 -1.82
CA GLY A 110 -0.98 -15.11 -2.58
C GLY A 110 -1.30 -16.31 -1.69
N ASP A 111 -1.85 -17.38 -2.27
CA ASP A 111 -2.17 -18.62 -1.54
C ASP A 111 -0.90 -19.40 -1.18
N THR A 112 0.16 -19.18 -1.94
CA THR A 112 1.48 -19.76 -1.71
C THR A 112 2.56 -18.69 -1.70
N LEU A 113 3.71 -19.00 -1.10
CA LEU A 113 4.90 -18.14 -1.16
C LEU A 113 5.28 -17.79 -2.61
N GLU A 114 5.29 -18.79 -3.50
CA GLU A 114 5.63 -18.57 -4.91
C GLU A 114 4.64 -17.65 -5.62
N GLU A 115 3.35 -17.79 -5.32
CA GLU A 115 2.31 -16.94 -5.89
C GLU A 115 2.42 -15.51 -5.37
N ALA A 116 2.60 -15.30 -4.06
CA ALA A 116 2.78 -13.96 -3.50
C ALA A 116 4.00 -13.25 -4.11
N LYS A 117 5.10 -13.98 -4.35
CA LYS A 117 6.27 -13.46 -5.05
C LYS A 117 5.98 -13.09 -6.51
N LYS A 118 5.31 -13.97 -7.26
CA LYS A 118 4.90 -13.67 -8.65
C LYS A 118 3.97 -12.48 -8.74
N ASN A 119 3.03 -12.35 -7.80
CA ASN A 119 2.12 -11.22 -7.70
C ASN A 119 2.89 -9.91 -7.41
N LEU A 120 3.88 -9.96 -6.51
CA LEU A 120 4.76 -8.80 -6.25
C LEU A 120 5.59 -8.41 -7.46
N ALA A 121 6.18 -9.37 -8.19
CA ALA A 121 6.89 -9.09 -9.43
C ALA A 121 5.96 -8.44 -10.47
N GLY A 122 4.72 -8.93 -10.59
CA GLY A 122 3.70 -8.37 -11.46
C GLY A 122 3.30 -6.93 -11.09
N ASP A 123 3.05 -6.66 -9.81
CA ASP A 123 2.73 -5.31 -9.30
C ASP A 123 3.86 -4.31 -9.58
N LEU A 124 5.11 -4.70 -9.28
CA LEU A 124 6.29 -3.90 -9.55
C LEU A 124 6.47 -3.58 -11.04
N ALA A 125 6.24 -4.57 -11.92
CA ALA A 125 6.29 -4.39 -13.37
C ALA A 125 5.17 -3.46 -13.86
N ALA A 126 3.96 -3.60 -13.33
CA ALA A 126 2.83 -2.72 -13.66
C ALA A 126 3.11 -1.27 -13.24
N GLN A 127 3.68 -1.07 -12.05
CA GLN A 127 4.07 0.25 -11.60
C GLN A 127 5.19 0.85 -12.47
N MET A 128 6.20 0.08 -12.86
CA MET A 128 7.23 0.54 -13.79
C MET A 128 6.62 1.02 -15.11
N ARG A 129 5.65 0.29 -15.65
CA ARG A 129 4.91 0.67 -16.85
C ARG A 129 4.19 2.00 -16.67
N LEU A 130 3.48 2.19 -15.55
CA LEU A 130 2.77 3.43 -15.24
C LEU A 130 3.73 4.61 -15.12
N LEU A 131 4.85 4.43 -14.43
CA LEU A 131 5.87 5.48 -14.27
C LEU A 131 6.52 5.85 -15.61
N LEU A 132 6.77 4.87 -16.49
CA LEU A 132 7.25 5.15 -17.84
C LEU A 132 6.23 5.98 -18.62
N LEU A 133 4.95 5.58 -18.62
CA LEU A 133 3.88 6.33 -19.29
C LEU A 133 3.79 7.77 -18.76
N LEU A 134 3.74 7.94 -17.44
CA LEU A 134 3.71 9.25 -16.79
C LEU A 134 4.92 10.10 -17.18
N SER A 135 6.13 9.53 -17.16
CA SER A 135 7.35 10.24 -17.53
C SER A 135 7.34 10.70 -18.99
N THR A 136 6.78 9.90 -19.90
CA THR A 136 6.66 10.27 -21.32
C THR A 136 5.55 11.28 -21.60
N SER A 137 4.41 11.18 -20.90
CA SER A 137 3.26 12.07 -21.11
C SER A 137 3.46 13.47 -20.54
N HIS A 138 4.24 13.60 -19.46
CA HIS A 138 4.51 14.89 -18.79
C HIS A 138 5.86 15.50 -19.17
N GLU A 139 6.50 15.09 -20.26
CA GLU A 139 7.85 15.56 -20.65
C GLU A 139 8.91 15.43 -19.51
N GLY A 140 8.72 14.46 -18.61
CA GLY A 140 9.56 14.27 -17.43
C GLY A 140 9.19 15.12 -16.21
N ASP A 141 8.14 15.94 -16.27
CA ASP A 141 7.62 16.73 -15.13
C ASP A 141 6.77 15.86 -14.18
N ILE A 142 7.43 14.86 -13.58
CA ILE A 142 6.86 14.02 -12.52
C ILE A 142 7.50 14.34 -11.18
N ALA A 143 6.76 14.13 -10.09
CA ALA A 143 7.27 14.39 -8.75
C ALA A 143 8.63 13.68 -8.51
N PRO A 144 9.61 14.33 -7.84
CA PRO A 144 10.96 13.77 -7.67
C PRO A 144 10.99 12.37 -7.05
N GLN A 145 10.03 12.08 -6.17
CA GLN A 145 9.86 10.78 -5.54
C GLN A 145 9.52 9.68 -6.55
N LEU A 146 8.64 9.98 -7.51
CA LEU A 146 8.25 9.06 -8.58
C LEU A 146 9.38 8.87 -9.60
N GLN A 147 10.17 9.93 -9.84
CA GLN A 147 11.36 9.84 -10.68
C GLN A 147 12.42 8.92 -10.06
N ALA A 148 12.66 9.04 -8.75
CA ALA A 148 13.56 8.15 -8.02
C ALA A 148 13.09 6.69 -8.08
N ASN A 149 11.78 6.45 -7.93
CA ASN A 149 11.18 5.12 -8.07
C ASN A 149 11.41 4.54 -9.46
N LEU A 150 11.16 5.33 -10.51
CA LEU A 150 11.38 4.91 -11.90
C LEU A 150 12.85 4.57 -12.17
N GLN A 151 13.77 5.42 -11.71
CA GLN A 151 15.21 5.16 -11.85
C GLN A 151 15.61 3.85 -11.18
N TYR A 152 15.13 3.60 -9.96
CA TYR A 152 15.39 2.35 -9.27
C TYR A 152 14.83 1.15 -10.05
N LEU A 153 13.57 1.20 -10.49
CA LEU A 153 12.93 0.10 -11.21
C LEU A 153 13.66 -0.24 -12.51
N LEU A 154 14.20 0.76 -13.23
CA LEU A 154 15.05 0.55 -14.40
C LEU A 154 16.36 -0.19 -14.08
N THR A 155 16.86 -0.14 -12.84
CA THR A 155 18.05 -0.90 -12.43
C THR A 155 17.75 -2.38 -12.17
N VAL A 156 16.50 -2.73 -11.81
CA VAL A 156 16.13 -4.10 -11.41
C VAL A 156 15.30 -4.86 -12.44
N PHE A 157 14.63 -4.16 -13.33
CA PHE A 157 13.90 -4.75 -14.46
C PHE A 157 14.66 -4.63 -15.78
N THR A 158 14.36 -5.53 -16.71
CA THR A 158 14.70 -5.38 -18.12
C THR A 158 13.86 -4.26 -18.71
N THR A 159 14.47 -3.39 -19.51
CA THR A 159 13.71 -2.55 -20.44
C THR A 159 13.05 -3.45 -21.50
N PRO A 160 11.84 -3.08 -21.99
CA PRO A 160 11.21 -3.85 -23.05
C PRO A 160 12.16 -3.90 -24.25
N GLY A 161 12.32 -5.10 -24.83
CA GLY A 161 12.95 -5.22 -26.13
C GLY A 161 12.14 -4.46 -27.20
N PRO A 162 12.78 -4.07 -28.32
CA PRO A 162 12.08 -3.48 -29.45
C PRO A 162 10.96 -4.38 -29.99
#